data_AF-L1NKQ8-F1
#
_entry.id   AF-L1NKQ8-F1
#
_cell.length_a   1.000
_cell.length_b   1.000
_cell.length_c   1.000
_cell.angle_alpha   90.00
_cell.angle_beta   90.00
_cell.angle_gamma   90.00
#
_symmetry.space_group_name_H-M   'P 1'
#
loop_
_entity.id
_entity.type
_entity.pdbx_description
1 polymer ?
#
loop_
_entity_poly.entity_id
_entity_poly.type
_entity_poly.pdbx_seq_one_letter_code
_entity_poly.pdbx_strand_id
1 'polypeptide(L)'
;MTKRNTMKPSILTLTLAAAAFSGAAEAKVYECSVGGITVYTSRPSASCRASDLPKIGSYSSLPVPRSAPQQFAARQDTTAPAATRHVSVNKASAAPVRNAPSLQAADAALLPRPSGSSGRRTILEQELANERQALNLAQNELSTARAQKNQNRASQLTASIQDRQQNIQALQRELSRM
;
A
#
# COMPACT_ATOMS: atom_id res chain seq x y z
N MET A 1 79.44 -4.19 -20.02
CA MET A 1 78.72 -2.92 -19.80
C MET A 1 77.23 -3.18 -20.05
N THR A 2 76.48 -3.59 -19.02
CA THR A 2 75.48 -2.79 -18.27
C THR A 2 74.26 -2.36 -19.08
N LYS A 3 73.11 -2.99 -18.84
CA LYS A 3 71.85 -2.28 -18.54
C LYS A 3 70.82 -3.22 -17.90
N ARG A 4 70.72 -3.16 -16.57
CA ARG A 4 69.57 -3.68 -15.83
C ARG A 4 68.47 -2.63 -15.94
N ASN A 5 67.35 -2.97 -16.57
CA ASN A 5 66.16 -2.14 -16.56
C ASN A 5 65.35 -2.43 -15.29
N THR A 6 65.18 -1.40 -14.47
CA THR A 6 64.38 -1.38 -13.26
C THR A 6 62.91 -1.18 -13.62
N MET A 7 62.08 -2.21 -13.40
CA MET A 7 60.61 -2.06 -13.45
C MET A 7 60.13 -1.40 -12.15
N LYS A 8 59.52 -0.22 -12.27
CA LYS A 8 58.82 0.47 -11.17
C LYS A 8 57.37 -0.04 -11.10
N PRO A 9 56.84 -0.44 -9.94
CA PRO A 9 55.44 -0.79 -9.82
C PRO A 9 54.59 0.49 -9.84
N SER A 10 53.77 0.65 -10.87
CA SER A 10 52.77 1.71 -10.96
C SER A 10 51.52 1.25 -10.22
N ILE A 11 51.29 1.80 -9.01
CA ILE A 11 50.08 1.55 -8.23
C ILE A 11 48.96 2.39 -8.84
N LEU A 12 48.01 1.72 -9.50
CA LEU A 12 46.80 2.34 -10.06
C LEU A 12 45.75 2.47 -8.95
N THR A 13 45.60 3.66 -8.39
CA THR A 13 44.55 3.99 -7.42
C THR A 13 43.20 4.12 -8.14
N LEU A 14 42.32 3.13 -7.96
CA LEU A 14 40.95 3.15 -8.46
C LEU A 14 40.07 3.97 -7.51
N THR A 15 39.86 5.25 -7.82
CA THR A 15 38.92 6.11 -7.10
C THR A 15 37.49 5.83 -7.57
N LEU A 16 36.72 5.13 -6.75
CA LEU A 16 35.30 4.88 -6.97
C LEU A 16 34.50 6.15 -6.60
N ALA A 17 34.26 7.02 -7.58
CA ALA A 17 33.36 8.16 -7.42
C ALA A 17 31.91 7.65 -7.35
N ALA A 18 31.37 7.54 -6.14
CA ALA A 18 29.94 7.32 -5.93
C ALA A 18 29.17 8.57 -6.38
N ALA A 19 28.61 8.53 -7.59
CA ALA A 19 27.63 9.51 -8.04
C ALA A 19 26.36 9.35 -7.19
N ALA A 20 26.23 10.19 -6.16
CA ALA A 20 24.98 10.36 -5.44
C ALA A 20 23.97 10.97 -6.41
N PHE A 21 23.08 10.14 -6.97
CA PHE A 21 21.87 10.61 -7.63
C PHE A 21 20.90 11.14 -6.57
N SER A 22 21.20 12.30 -6.01
CA SER A 22 20.27 13.07 -5.18
C SER A 22 19.41 13.94 -6.09
N GLY A 23 18.63 13.30 -6.96
CA GLY A 23 17.54 13.92 -7.69
C GLY A 23 16.24 13.50 -7.06
N ALA A 24 15.84 14.13 -5.95
CA ALA A 24 14.43 14.08 -5.55
C ALA A 24 13.64 14.83 -6.63
N ALA A 25 13.19 14.09 -7.64
CA ALA A 25 12.30 14.64 -8.65
C ALA A 25 11.03 15.07 -7.94
N GLU A 26 10.87 16.38 -7.76
CA GLU A 26 9.64 16.99 -7.28
C GLU A 26 8.57 16.70 -8.32
N ALA A 27 7.83 15.60 -8.12
CA ALA A 27 6.79 15.16 -9.04
C ALA A 27 5.60 16.12 -8.93
N LYS A 28 5.63 17.19 -9.73
CA LYS A 28 4.50 18.13 -9.86
C LYS A 28 3.32 17.41 -10.50
N VAL A 29 2.23 17.35 -9.76
CA VAL A 29 0.96 16.81 -10.25
C VAL A 29 0.14 17.98 -10.80
N TYR A 30 -0.47 17.76 -11.96
CA TYR A 30 -1.36 18.69 -12.63
C TYR A 30 -2.77 18.14 -12.68
N GLU A 31 -3.74 19.03 -12.54
CA GLU A 31 -5.16 18.74 -12.61
C GLU A 31 -5.69 19.21 -13.96
N CYS A 32 -6.27 18.30 -14.74
CA CYS A 32 -6.82 18.58 -16.07
C CYS A 32 -8.34 18.35 -16.06
N SER A 33 -9.10 19.29 -16.60
CA SER A 33 -10.54 19.08 -16.85
C SER A 33 -10.72 18.62 -18.30
N VAL A 34 -11.15 17.37 -18.48
CA VAL A 34 -11.43 16.80 -19.80
C VAL A 34 -12.87 16.29 -19.80
N GLY A 35 -13.73 16.94 -20.60
CA GLY A 35 -15.15 16.53 -20.72
C GLY A 35 -15.95 16.61 -19.42
N GLY A 36 -15.57 17.51 -18.49
CA GLY A 36 -16.21 17.63 -17.17
C GLY A 36 -15.68 16.68 -16.09
N ILE A 37 -14.67 15.86 -16.41
CA ILE A 37 -14.01 14.96 -15.47
C ILE A 37 -12.62 15.49 -15.13
N THR A 38 -12.31 15.54 -13.84
CA THR A 38 -10.98 15.92 -13.32
C THR A 38 -10.02 14.74 -13.39
N VAL A 39 -8.92 14.89 -14.12
CA VAL A 39 -7.86 13.87 -14.27
C VAL A 39 -6.53 14.44 -13.77
N TYR A 40 -5.85 13.71 -12.89
CA TYR A 40 -4.52 14.07 -12.40
C TYR A 40 -3.42 13.41 -13.23
N THR A 41 -2.41 14.18 -13.61
CA THR A 41 -1.30 13.72 -14.46
C THR A 41 0.02 14.38 -14.05
N SER A 42 1.13 13.73 -14.35
CA SER A 42 2.47 14.29 -14.20
C SER A 42 2.93 15.12 -15.41
N ARG A 43 2.14 15.14 -16.50
CA ARG A 43 2.47 15.83 -17.75
C ARG A 43 1.68 17.14 -17.89
N PRO A 44 2.33 18.29 -18.02
CA PRO A 44 1.63 19.55 -18.23
C PRO A 44 0.94 19.56 -19.60
N SER A 45 -0.26 20.14 -19.68
CA SER A 45 -0.93 20.43 -20.94
C SER A 45 -1.72 21.74 -20.82
N ALA A 46 -2.15 22.31 -21.95
CA ALA A 46 -2.81 23.61 -22.00
C ALA A 46 -4.13 23.67 -21.22
N SER A 47 -4.82 22.53 -21.04
CA SER A 47 -6.07 22.42 -20.27
C SER A 47 -5.86 22.00 -18.81
N CYS A 48 -4.60 21.96 -18.34
CA CYS A 48 -4.26 21.54 -16.98
C CYS A 48 -3.74 22.71 -16.14
N ARG A 49 -4.01 22.67 -14.83
CA ARG A 49 -3.46 23.60 -13.84
C ARG A 49 -2.59 22.85 -12.85
N ALA A 50 -1.58 23.51 -12.30
CA ALA A 50 -0.78 22.92 -11.23
C ALA A 50 -1.69 22.65 -10.03
N SER A 51 -1.66 21.43 -9.51
CA SER A 51 -2.52 21.05 -8.40
C SER A 51 -1.90 21.53 -7.08
N ASP A 52 -2.70 22.20 -6.25
CA ASP A 52 -2.30 22.63 -4.91
C ASP A 52 -2.52 21.47 -3.91
N LEU A 53 -1.68 20.43 -4.02
CA LEU A 53 -1.76 19.27 -3.12
C LEU A 53 -0.88 19.51 -1.89
N PRO A 54 -1.38 19.20 -0.68
CA PRO A 54 -0.56 19.25 0.52
C PRO A 54 0.59 18.26 0.39
N LYS A 55 1.79 18.71 0.80
CA LYS A 55 2.97 17.85 0.82
C LYS A 55 2.72 16.69 1.79
N ILE A 56 2.55 15.49 1.24
CA ILE A 56 2.50 14.26 2.04
C ILE A 56 3.90 14.09 2.66
N GLY A 57 3.94 13.81 3.96
CA GLY A 57 5.16 13.82 4.77
C GLY A 57 6.36 13.11 4.12
N SER A 58 7.57 13.59 4.42
CA SER A 58 8.79 13.01 3.89
C SER A 58 9.09 11.67 4.59
N TYR A 59 9.07 10.55 3.86
CA TYR A 59 9.57 9.28 4.38
C TYR A 59 11.10 9.30 4.36
N SER A 60 11.74 9.27 5.53
CA SER A 60 13.17 9.00 5.65
C SER A 60 13.38 7.50 5.84
N SER A 61 14.22 6.88 5.02
CA SER A 61 14.61 5.47 5.11
C SER A 61 15.67 5.23 6.20
N LEU A 62 15.59 5.98 7.31
CA LEU A 62 16.50 5.79 8.44
C LEU A 62 15.98 4.65 9.34
N PRO A 63 16.83 3.67 9.72
CA PRO A 63 16.45 2.66 10.69
C PRO A 63 16.08 3.30 12.03
N VAL A 64 14.86 3.05 12.51
CA VAL A 64 14.44 3.47 13.86
C VAL A 64 15.21 2.65 14.90
N PRO A 65 15.91 3.27 15.87
CA PRO A 65 16.57 2.54 16.94
C PRO A 65 15.51 1.88 17.85
N ARG A 66 15.69 0.58 18.07
CA ARG A 66 14.79 -0.27 18.87
C ARG A 66 14.89 0.14 20.35
N SER A 67 13.91 0.91 20.83
CA SER A 67 13.83 1.24 22.27
C SER A 67 13.43 -0.02 23.06
N ALA A 68 14.16 -0.29 24.15
CA ALA A 68 13.93 -1.42 25.06
C ALA A 68 12.50 -1.42 25.65
N PRO A 69 11.93 -2.58 26.02
CA PRO A 69 10.56 -2.66 26.50
C PRO A 69 10.38 -1.88 27.81
N GLN A 70 9.41 -0.96 27.82
CA GLN A 70 9.06 -0.18 29.00
C GLN A 70 8.41 -1.09 30.05
N GLN A 71 9.02 -1.14 31.23
CA GLN A 71 8.44 -1.75 32.41
C GLN A 71 7.29 -0.87 32.91
N PHE A 72 6.09 -1.44 33.00
CA PHE A 72 4.92 -0.78 33.57
C PHE A 72 5.08 -0.68 35.09
N ALA A 73 5.49 0.49 35.59
CA ALA A 73 5.41 0.82 37.00
C ALA A 73 4.12 1.61 37.26
N ALA A 74 3.19 0.99 37.98
CA ALA A 74 2.00 1.64 38.52
C ALA A 74 2.37 2.60 39.66
N ARG A 75 1.77 3.80 39.69
CA ARG A 75 1.62 4.68 40.87
C ARG A 75 0.55 5.74 40.55
N GLN A 76 -0.66 5.63 41.10
CA GLN A 76 -1.14 6.10 42.41
C GLN A 76 -1.23 7.64 42.54
N ASP A 77 -2.47 8.10 42.72
CA ASP A 77 -2.88 9.47 43.08
C ASP A 77 -2.21 9.99 44.36
N THR A 78 -1.71 11.22 44.34
CA THR A 78 -1.84 12.20 45.44
C THR A 78 -1.38 13.61 45.04
N THR A 79 -2.28 14.59 45.21
CA THR A 79 -2.15 15.99 45.64
C THR A 79 -0.85 16.82 45.38
N ALA A 80 -1.06 17.99 44.76
CA ALA A 80 -0.19 19.16 44.46
C ALA A 80 0.55 19.79 45.71
N PRO A 81 1.44 20.84 45.61
CA PRO A 81 1.54 21.87 44.55
C PRO A 81 2.93 22.49 44.16
N ALA A 82 2.86 23.24 43.05
CA ALA A 82 3.59 24.46 42.67
C ALA A 82 5.13 24.45 42.39
N ALA A 83 5.47 24.58 41.11
CA ALA A 83 6.54 25.48 40.66
C ALA A 83 6.26 25.99 39.23
N THR A 84 5.98 27.28 39.14
CA THR A 84 5.60 28.06 37.97
C THR A 84 6.78 28.23 37.02
N ARG A 85 6.69 27.72 35.78
CA ARG A 85 7.47 28.24 34.65
C ARG A 85 6.55 28.66 33.52
N HIS A 86 6.57 29.96 33.26
CA HIS A 86 5.82 30.65 32.24
C HIS A 86 6.15 30.09 30.85
N VAL A 87 5.17 29.48 30.19
CA VAL A 87 5.17 29.28 28.73
C VAL A 87 4.18 30.28 28.15
N SER A 88 4.70 31.11 27.24
CA SER A 88 3.97 32.12 26.49
C SER A 88 2.69 31.54 25.88
N VAL A 89 1.55 32.11 26.25
CA VAL A 89 0.23 31.81 25.67
C VAL A 89 0.15 32.51 24.32
N ASN A 90 0.49 31.80 23.24
CA ASN A 90 0.04 32.20 21.92
C ASN A 90 -1.45 31.86 21.82
N LYS A 91 -2.24 32.93 21.90
CA LYS A 91 -3.68 33.05 21.72
C LYS A 91 -4.17 32.19 20.54
N ALA A 92 -4.75 31.03 20.83
CA ALA A 92 -5.51 30.26 19.86
C ALA A 92 -6.82 31.02 19.59
N SER A 93 -6.89 31.72 18.46
CA SER A 93 -8.15 32.23 17.95
C SER A 93 -9.06 31.04 17.66
N ALA A 94 -10.24 31.07 18.27
CA ALA A 94 -11.31 30.09 18.10
C ALA A 94 -11.66 29.93 16.61
N ALA A 95 -11.36 28.75 16.05
CA ALA A 95 -11.94 28.32 14.78
C ALA A 95 -13.34 27.75 15.06
N PRO A 96 -14.37 28.10 14.26
CA PRO A 96 -15.72 27.60 14.47
C PRO A 96 -15.74 26.08 14.28
N VAL A 97 -16.37 25.36 15.21
CA VAL A 97 -16.70 23.94 15.05
C VAL A 97 -17.68 23.84 13.89
N ARG A 98 -17.16 23.56 12.69
CA ARG A 98 -17.98 23.18 11.55
C ARG A 98 -18.49 21.77 11.87
N ASN A 99 -19.72 21.68 12.39
CA ASN A 99 -20.46 20.43 12.44
C ASN A 99 -20.45 19.87 11.01
N ALA A 100 -19.72 18.77 10.80
CA ALA A 100 -19.79 18.04 9.55
C ALA A 100 -21.23 17.55 9.41
N PRO A 101 -21.85 17.68 8.22
CA PRO A 101 -23.09 16.97 7.97
C PRO A 101 -22.80 15.48 8.19
N SER A 102 -23.61 14.83 9.03
CA SER A 102 -23.59 13.39 9.13
C SER A 102 -23.71 12.84 7.71
N LEU A 103 -22.72 12.06 7.29
CA LEU A 103 -22.86 11.23 6.12
C LEU A 103 -24.11 10.40 6.36
N GLN A 104 -25.17 10.74 5.64
CA GLN A 104 -26.36 9.92 5.57
C GLN A 104 -25.86 8.54 5.20
N ALA A 105 -26.06 7.60 6.13
CA ALA A 105 -25.98 6.19 5.90
C ALA A 105 -26.95 5.86 4.77
N ALA A 106 -26.48 5.97 3.53
CA ALA A 106 -27.18 5.48 2.37
C ALA A 106 -27.13 3.95 2.48
N ASP A 107 -28.23 3.41 2.98
CA ASP A 107 -28.72 2.07 2.66
C ASP A 107 -27.80 0.87 2.92
N ALA A 108 -27.11 0.86 4.07
CA ALA A 108 -26.63 -0.38 4.68
C ALA A 108 -27.76 -1.20 5.36
N ALA A 109 -29.03 -0.88 5.08
CA ALA A 109 -30.20 -1.43 5.76
C ALA A 109 -30.99 -2.47 4.95
N LEU A 110 -30.59 -2.83 3.72
CA LEU A 110 -31.37 -3.75 2.88
C LEU A 110 -30.71 -5.10 2.53
N LEU A 111 -29.49 -5.38 2.97
CA LEU A 111 -29.01 -6.77 2.96
C LEU A 111 -29.18 -7.36 4.37
N PRO A 112 -30.01 -8.41 4.55
CA PRO A 112 -29.98 -9.20 5.76
C PRO A 112 -28.56 -9.73 5.89
N ARG A 113 -27.75 -9.09 6.72
CA ARG A 113 -26.44 -9.61 7.11
C ARG A 113 -26.78 -10.91 7.82
N PRO A 114 -26.42 -12.08 7.29
CA PRO A 114 -26.99 -13.30 7.82
C PRO A 114 -26.18 -13.62 9.08
N SER A 115 -26.61 -13.02 10.18
CA SER A 115 -26.02 -13.08 11.50
C SER A 115 -26.43 -14.41 12.11
N GLY A 116 -25.62 -15.43 11.84
CA GLY A 116 -25.79 -16.80 12.33
C GLY A 116 -24.88 -17.78 11.58
N SER A 117 -24.69 -18.99 12.12
CA SER A 117 -23.97 -20.08 11.44
C SER A 117 -24.57 -20.39 10.07
N SER A 118 -25.90 -20.26 9.91
CA SER A 118 -26.60 -20.41 8.62
C SER A 118 -26.14 -19.40 7.58
N GLY A 119 -25.94 -18.14 7.98
CA GLY A 119 -25.49 -17.10 7.08
C GLY A 119 -24.07 -17.25 6.60
N ARG A 120 -23.18 -17.64 7.52
CA ARG A 120 -21.80 -17.99 7.20
C ARG A 120 -21.75 -19.17 6.23
N ARG A 121 -22.55 -20.21 6.45
CA ARG A 121 -22.66 -21.35 5.55
C ARG A 121 -23.12 -20.92 4.15
N THR A 122 -24.18 -20.11 4.04
CA THR A 122 -24.67 -19.60 2.75
C THR A 122 -23.61 -18.78 2.01
N ILE A 123 -22.86 -17.93 2.72
CA ILE A 123 -21.75 -17.18 2.13
C ILE A 123 -20.69 -18.14 1.58
N LEU A 124 -20.26 -19.13 2.36
CA LEU A 124 -19.24 -20.09 1.91
C LEU A 124 -19.72 -20.98 0.76
N GLU A 125 -20.99 -21.36 0.73
CA GLU A 125 -21.60 -22.07 -0.40
C GLU A 125 -21.59 -21.21 -1.67
N GLN A 126 -21.87 -19.92 -1.54
CA GLN A 126 -21.79 -18.96 -2.64
C GLN A 126 -20.34 -18.76 -3.13
N GLU A 127 -19.38 -18.60 -2.22
CA GLU A 127 -17.95 -18.50 -2.56
C GLU A 127 -17.46 -19.77 -3.25
N LEU A 128 -17.90 -20.95 -2.79
CA LEU A 128 -17.57 -22.23 -3.43
C LEU A 128 -18.11 -22.31 -4.87
N ALA A 129 -19.33 -21.82 -5.10
CA ALA A 129 -19.90 -21.75 -6.43
C ALA A 129 -19.11 -20.80 -7.35
N ASN A 130 -18.73 -19.62 -6.83
CA ASN A 130 -17.92 -18.65 -7.54
C ASN A 130 -16.55 -19.24 -7.94
N GLU A 131 -15.83 -19.86 -7.01
CA GLU A 131 -14.53 -20.46 -7.31
C GLU A 131 -14.62 -21.59 -8.34
N ARG A 132 -15.69 -22.40 -8.30
CA ARG A 132 -15.94 -23.42 -9.32
C ARG A 132 -16.17 -22.83 -10.70
N GLN A 133 -16.95 -21.77 -10.80
CA GLN A 133 -17.17 -21.06 -12.07
C GLN A 133 -15.86 -20.45 -12.58
N ALA A 134 -15.12 -19.77 -11.72
CA ALA A 134 -13.85 -19.13 -12.08
C ALA A 134 -12.78 -20.16 -12.49
N LEU A 135 -12.79 -21.36 -11.89
CA LEU A 135 -11.92 -22.46 -12.30
C LEU A 135 -12.24 -22.95 -13.72
N ASN A 136 -13.52 -23.09 -14.08
CA ASN A 136 -13.94 -23.46 -15.42
C ASN A 136 -13.50 -22.40 -16.45
N LEU A 137 -13.71 -21.12 -16.13
CA LEU A 137 -13.28 -20.00 -16.97
C LEU A 137 -11.75 -20.03 -17.18
N ALA A 138 -10.96 -20.20 -16.12
CA ALA A 138 -9.51 -20.28 -16.23
C ALA A 138 -9.05 -21.47 -17.09
N GLN A 139 -9.74 -22.61 -17.01
CA GLN A 139 -9.45 -23.78 -17.86
C GLN A 139 -9.74 -23.51 -19.34
N ASN A 140 -10.84 -22.82 -19.65
CA ASN A 140 -11.18 -22.43 -21.02
C ASN A 140 -10.21 -21.36 -21.57
N GLU A 141 -9.83 -20.39 -20.75
CA GLU A 141 -8.80 -19.42 -21.12
C GLU A 141 -7.44 -20.09 -21.35
N LEU A 142 -7.12 -21.15 -20.59
CA LEU A 142 -5.87 -21.89 -20.75
C LEU A 142 -5.81 -22.60 -22.10
N SER A 143 -6.90 -23.24 -22.54
CA SER A 143 -6.97 -23.86 -23.86
C SER A 143 -6.84 -22.81 -24.97
N THR A 144 -7.48 -21.66 -24.80
CA THR A 144 -7.40 -20.52 -25.73
C THR A 144 -5.98 -19.94 -25.79
N ALA A 145 -5.33 -19.73 -24.65
CA ALA A 145 -3.96 -19.21 -24.56
C ALA A 145 -2.95 -20.18 -25.20
N ARG A 146 -3.17 -21.49 -25.06
CA ARG A 146 -2.38 -22.53 -25.74
C ARG A 146 -2.58 -22.49 -27.25
N ALA A 147 -3.82 -22.33 -27.72
CA ALA A 147 -4.11 -22.20 -29.15
C ALA A 147 -3.43 -20.95 -29.76
N GLN A 148 -3.39 -19.85 -29.01
CA GLN A 148 -2.69 -18.62 -29.37
C GLN A 148 -1.16 -18.69 -29.17
N LYS A 149 -0.62 -19.82 -28.73
CA LYS A 149 0.80 -20.02 -28.40
C LYS A 149 1.38 -18.99 -27.40
N ASN A 150 0.53 -18.45 -26.52
CA ASN A 150 0.93 -17.46 -25.53
C ASN A 150 1.39 -18.16 -24.24
N GLN A 151 2.69 -18.50 -24.17
CA GLN A 151 3.30 -19.24 -23.06
C GLN A 151 3.21 -18.50 -21.71
N ASN A 152 3.37 -17.17 -21.71
CA ASN A 152 3.30 -16.37 -20.49
C ASN A 152 1.89 -16.37 -19.89
N ARG A 153 0.85 -16.25 -20.73
CA ARG A 153 -0.53 -16.34 -20.26
C ARG A 153 -0.88 -17.76 -19.81
N ALA A 154 -0.39 -18.78 -20.50
CA ALA A 154 -0.62 -20.17 -20.12
C ALA A 154 0.00 -20.52 -18.76
N SER A 155 1.20 -20.03 -18.45
CA SER A 155 1.83 -20.26 -17.13
C SER A 155 1.07 -19.55 -16.00
N GLN A 156 0.64 -18.30 -16.23
CA GLN A 156 -0.20 -17.56 -15.29
C GLN A 156 -1.53 -18.26 -15.00
N LEU A 157 -2.22 -18.73 -16.05
CA LEU A 157 -3.49 -19.44 -15.92
C LEU A 157 -3.32 -20.78 -15.21
N THR A 158 -2.19 -21.48 -15.43
CA THR A 158 -1.89 -22.72 -14.70
C THR A 158 -1.73 -22.47 -13.21
N ALA A 159 -0.99 -21.42 -12.82
CA ALA A 159 -0.86 -21.02 -11.42
C ALA A 159 -2.21 -20.59 -10.81
N SER A 160 -3.03 -19.84 -11.57
CA SER A 160 -4.37 -19.45 -11.13
C SER A 160 -5.28 -20.66 -10.91
N ILE A 161 -5.25 -21.67 -11.79
CA ILE A 161 -6.03 -22.90 -11.61
C ILE A 161 -5.62 -23.62 -10.32
N GLN A 162 -4.33 -23.72 -10.04
CA GLN A 162 -3.84 -24.36 -8.82
C GLN A 162 -4.30 -23.60 -7.56
N ASP A 163 -4.21 -22.28 -7.56
CA ASP A 163 -4.67 -21.45 -6.44
C ASP A 163 -6.18 -21.60 -6.19
N ARG A 164 -6.98 -21.55 -7.26
CA ARG A 164 -8.44 -21.78 -7.17
C ARG A 164 -8.78 -23.16 -6.62
N GLN A 165 -8.05 -24.19 -7.03
CA GLN A 165 -8.22 -25.54 -6.47
C GLN A 165 -7.93 -25.57 -4.97
N GLN A 166 -6.90 -24.87 -4.51
CA GLN A 166 -6.60 -24.76 -3.07
C GLN A 166 -7.69 -24.01 -2.32
N ASN A 167 -8.20 -22.91 -2.88
CA ASN A 167 -9.33 -22.17 -2.30
C ASN A 167 -10.59 -23.02 -2.21
N ILE A 168 -10.96 -23.74 -3.27
CA ILE A 168 -12.10 -24.69 -3.26
C ILE A 168 -11.94 -25.70 -2.13
N GLN A 169 -10.76 -26.30 -1.97
CA GLN A 169 -10.51 -27.25 -0.89
C GLN A 169 -10.60 -26.60 0.50
N ALA A 170 -10.13 -25.36 0.65
CA ALA A 170 -10.24 -24.62 1.90
C ALA A 170 -11.70 -24.34 2.27
N LEU A 171 -12.50 -23.86 1.31
CA LEU A 171 -13.92 -23.61 1.49
C LEU A 171 -14.69 -24.89 1.83
N GLN A 172 -14.37 -26.01 1.18
CA GLN A 172 -14.96 -27.31 1.50
C GLN A 172 -14.63 -27.78 2.93
N ARG A 173 -13.38 -27.59 3.37
CA ARG A 173 -13.00 -27.91 4.76
C ARG A 173 -13.76 -27.05 5.75
N GLU A 174 -13.93 -25.76 5.48
CA GLU A 174 -14.65 -24.85 6.35
C GLU A 174 -16.15 -25.23 6.41
N LEU A 175 -16.77 -25.53 5.27
CA LEU A 175 -18.14 -26.04 5.21
C LEU A 175 -18.34 -27.37 5.93
N SER A 176 -17.33 -28.25 5.94
CA SER A 176 -17.40 -29.54 6.68
C SER A 176 -17.27 -29.38 8.20
N ARG A 177 -16.72 -28.25 8.66
CA ARG A 177 -16.47 -27.96 10.09
C ARG A 177 -17.62 -27.20 10.74
N MET A 178 -18.58 -26.75 9.95
CA MET A 178 -19.80 -26.04 10.39
C MET A 178 -21.00 -26.96 10.44
#